data_AF-A0A6N9TVJ2-F1
#
_entry.id   AF-A0A6N9TVJ2-F1
#
_cell.length_a   1.000
_cell.length_b   1.000
_cell.length_c   1.000
_cell.angle_alpha   90.00
_cell.angle_beta   90.00
_cell.angle_gamma   90.00
#
_symmetry.space_group_name_H-M   'P 1'
#
loop_
_entity.id
_entity.type
_entity.pdbx_description
1 polymer ?
#
loop_
_entity_poly.entity_id
_entity_poly.type
_entity_poly.pdbx_seq_one_letter_code
_entity_poly.pdbx_strand_id
1 'polypeptide(L)'
;FQPNYRTPLETTRDASEQLKPGCSNPDCPLVNIDTLRFPAEPALDVIIEKRLLQMTRTEKNAPVAPTLAAYRDQFLANAGPRNSSYLQAKVREQHDGLVIIELSSYLDTGGAHGNPGRGFINYSRQQHKV
;
A
#
# COMPACT_ATOMS: atom_id res chain seq x y z
N PHE A 1 -28.58 17.90 6.28
CA PHE A 1 -27.71 17.75 5.11
C PHE A 1 -27.43 16.28 4.91
N GLN A 2 -27.75 15.72 3.74
CA GLN A 2 -27.27 14.38 3.39
C GLN A 2 -25.99 14.49 2.56
N PRO A 3 -24.99 13.59 2.73
CA PRO A 3 -23.77 13.63 1.93
C PRO A 3 -24.08 13.47 0.44
N ASN A 4 -23.43 14.27 -0.41
CA ASN A 4 -23.52 14.10 -1.86
C ASN A 4 -22.62 12.93 -2.30
N TYR A 5 -23.22 11.78 -2.56
CA TYR A 5 -22.52 10.58 -3.02
C TYR A 5 -22.17 10.59 -4.51
N ARG A 6 -22.62 11.60 -5.26
CA ARG A 6 -22.22 11.79 -6.67
C ARG A 6 -20.89 12.52 -6.81
N THR A 7 -20.51 13.33 -5.82
CA THR A 7 -19.19 13.98 -5.82
C THR A 7 -18.13 12.96 -5.38
N PRO A 8 -17.07 12.74 -6.16
CA PRO A 8 -15.94 11.90 -5.75
C PRO A 8 -15.32 12.39 -4.44
N LEU A 9 -14.77 11.47 -3.64
CA LEU A 9 -13.91 11.84 -2.53
C LEU A 9 -12.61 12.43 -3.05
N GLU A 10 -12.25 13.58 -2.48
CA GLU A 10 -10.91 14.14 -2.60
C GLU A 10 -9.89 13.18 -1.99
N THR A 11 -8.74 13.06 -2.65
CA THR A 11 -7.65 12.20 -2.23
C THR A 11 -6.31 12.90 -2.40
N THR A 12 -5.42 12.68 -1.43
CA THR A 12 -4.04 13.15 -1.47
C THR A 12 -3.12 11.96 -1.62
N ARG A 13 -2.17 12.05 -2.56
CA ARG A 13 -1.13 11.04 -2.73
C ARG A 13 -0.06 11.18 -1.63
N ASP A 14 0.30 10.06 -1.02
CA ASP A 14 1.33 9.94 0.01
C ASP A 14 2.37 8.91 -0.47
N ALA A 15 3.46 9.41 -1.05
CA ALA A 15 4.47 8.58 -1.71
C ALA A 15 5.85 8.78 -1.08
N SER A 16 6.54 7.67 -0.82
CA SER A 16 7.91 7.66 -0.30
C SER A 16 8.72 6.54 -0.93
N GLU A 17 10.01 6.81 -1.11
CA GLU A 17 10.99 5.82 -1.52
C GLU A 17 12.21 5.93 -0.61
N GLN A 18 12.71 4.79 -0.14
CA GLN A 18 13.84 4.75 0.76
C GLN A 18 14.79 3.61 0.41
N LEU A 19 16.06 3.96 0.23
CA LEU A 19 17.16 3.02 0.14
C LEU A 19 17.62 2.60 1.53
N LYS A 20 18.23 1.41 1.62
CA LYS A 20 18.86 0.94 2.88
C LYS A 20 19.90 1.98 3.34
N PRO A 21 19.78 2.52 4.58
CA PRO A 21 20.74 3.47 5.10
C PRO A 21 22.17 2.93 5.08
N GLY A 22 23.12 3.79 4.71
CA GLY A 22 24.54 3.42 4.61
C GLY A 22 24.92 2.63 3.36
N CYS A 23 23.98 2.41 2.44
CA CYS A 23 24.24 1.81 1.14
C CYS A 23 24.31 2.88 0.04
N SER A 24 25.29 2.79 -0.86
CA SER A 24 25.51 3.74 -1.96
C SER A 24 25.79 3.11 -3.32
N ASN A 25 25.65 1.79 -3.44
CA ASN A 25 25.85 1.07 -4.71
C ASN A 25 24.52 0.89 -5.49
N PRO A 26 24.56 0.50 -6.78
CA PRO A 26 23.34 0.24 -7.55
C PRO A 26 22.47 -0.90 -7.02
N ASP A 27 23.04 -1.77 -6.19
CA ASP A 27 22.39 -2.93 -5.61
C ASP A 27 21.76 -2.62 -4.24
N CYS A 28 21.59 -1.34 -3.90
CA CYS A 28 21.03 -0.97 -2.62
C CYS A 28 19.57 -1.44 -2.49
N PRO A 29 19.23 -2.11 -1.38
CA PRO A 29 17.85 -2.49 -1.13
C PRO A 29 16.95 -1.27 -1.05
N LEU A 30 15.71 -1.42 -1.54
CA LEU A 30 14.77 -0.32 -1.70
C LEU A 30 13.38 -0.69 -1.22
N VAL A 31 12.68 0.26 -0.62
CA VAL A 31 11.24 0.19 -0.37
C VAL A 31 10.57 1.44 -0.95
N ASN A 32 9.57 1.23 -1.81
CA ASN A 32 8.71 2.27 -2.36
C ASN A 32 7.27 2.03 -1.88
N ILE A 33 6.66 3.05 -1.29
CA ILE A 33 5.29 3.03 -0.79
C ILE A 33 4.57 4.23 -1.38
N ASP A 34 3.55 3.98 -2.20
CA ASP A 34 2.74 4.97 -2.90
C ASP A 34 1.26 4.77 -2.54
N THR A 35 0.80 5.46 -1.51
CA THR A 35 -0.54 5.29 -0.96
C THR A 35 -1.38 6.56 -1.08
N LEU A 36 -2.60 6.50 -0.56
CA LEU A 36 -3.58 7.57 -0.60
C LEU A 36 -4.04 7.94 0.81
N ARG A 37 -4.43 9.20 0.95
CA ARG A 37 -5.15 9.73 2.11
C ARG A 37 -6.50 10.27 1.66
N PHE A 38 -7.53 10.04 2.46
CA PHE A 38 -8.89 10.54 2.25
C PHE A 38 -9.27 11.43 3.44
N PRO A 39 -9.05 12.76 3.37
CA PRO A 39 -9.30 13.67 4.49
C PRO A 39 -10.73 13.61 5.03
N ALA A 40 -11.70 13.33 4.16
CA ALA A 40 -13.11 13.21 4.50
C ALA A 40 -13.55 11.77 4.87
N GLU A 41 -12.66 10.77 4.75
CA GLU A 41 -12.96 9.36 5.05
C GLU A 41 -11.72 8.63 5.62
N PRO A 42 -11.23 9.02 6.82
CA PRO A 42 -9.99 8.47 7.39
C PRO A 42 -10.06 6.98 7.74
N ALA A 43 -11.27 6.40 7.84
CA ALA A 43 -11.42 4.95 8.00
C ALA A 43 -10.88 4.18 6.79
N LEU A 44 -10.96 4.76 5.58
CA LEU A 44 -10.45 4.16 4.36
C LEU A 44 -8.92 4.12 4.35
N ASP A 45 -8.24 5.12 4.91
CA ASP A 45 -6.78 5.14 5.07
C ASP A 45 -6.29 3.92 5.87
N VAL A 46 -6.96 3.61 6.99
CA VAL A 46 -6.64 2.46 7.85
C VAL A 46 -6.86 1.14 7.12
N ILE A 47 -7.94 1.05 6.33
CA ILE A 47 -8.25 -0.14 5.54
C ILE A 47 -7.19 -0.36 4.46
N ILE A 48 -6.78 0.70 3.75
CA ILE A 48 -5.74 0.65 2.72
C ILE A 48 -4.43 0.19 3.33
N GLU A 49 -3.97 0.82 4.41
CA GLU A 49 -2.72 0.45 5.08
C GLU A 49 -2.73 -1.02 5.49
N LYS A 50 -3.80 -1.47 6.17
CA LYS A 50 -3.94 -2.87 6.59
C LYS A 50 -3.90 -3.83 5.39
N ARG A 51 -4.56 -3.47 4.27
CA ARG A 51 -4.62 -4.35 3.10
C ARG A 51 -3.30 -4.40 2.34
N LEU A 52 -2.58 -3.28 2.22
CA LEU A 52 -1.21 -3.25 1.69
C LEU A 52 -0.26 -4.09 2.54
N LEU A 53 -0.32 -3.97 3.87
CA LEU A 53 0.46 -4.79 4.79
C LEU A 53 0.16 -6.28 4.64
N GLN A 54 -1.09 -6.66 4.39
CA GLN A 54 -1.44 -8.05 4.09
C GLN A 54 -0.79 -8.58 2.81
N MET A 55 -0.50 -7.72 1.83
CA MET A 55 0.15 -8.10 0.57
C MET A 55 1.65 -8.31 0.71
N THR A 56 2.27 -7.97 1.85
CA THR A 56 3.69 -8.24 2.13
C THR A 56 3.93 -9.64 2.68
N ARG A 57 2.86 -10.37 3.00
CA ARG A 57 2.93 -11.72 3.59
C ARG A 57 3.42 -12.74 2.57
N THR A 58 4.55 -13.38 2.87
CA THR A 58 5.15 -14.45 2.05
C THR A 58 4.68 -15.86 2.46
N GLU A 59 4.22 -16.04 3.69
CA GLU A 59 3.77 -17.33 4.23
C GLU A 59 2.35 -17.23 4.81
N LYS A 60 1.58 -18.32 4.71
CA LYS A 60 0.21 -18.35 5.23
C LYS A 60 0.21 -18.05 6.73
N ASN A 61 -0.64 -17.09 7.14
CA ASN A 61 -0.82 -16.64 8.52
C ASN A 61 0.40 -15.98 9.18
N ALA A 62 1.51 -15.72 8.47
CA ALA A 62 2.61 -14.96 9.04
C ALA A 62 2.12 -13.57 9.50
N PRO A 63 2.63 -13.08 10.66
CA PRO A 63 2.31 -11.74 11.12
C PRO A 63 2.78 -10.72 10.07
N VAL A 64 2.08 -9.59 10.00
CA VAL A 64 2.48 -8.45 9.19
C VAL A 64 2.94 -7.34 10.12
N ALA A 65 3.76 -6.41 9.61
CA ALA A 65 4.16 -5.24 10.38
C ALA A 65 2.92 -4.42 10.81
N PRO A 66 2.99 -3.70 11.93
CA PRO A 66 1.85 -2.94 12.45
C PRO A 66 1.49 -1.71 11.61
N THR A 67 2.46 -1.14 10.88
CA THR A 67 2.30 0.04 10.02
C THR A 67 3.19 -0.07 8.78
N LEU A 68 2.90 0.72 7.74
CA LEU A 68 3.76 0.79 6.54
C LEU A 68 5.17 1.29 6.85
N ALA A 69 5.31 2.20 7.81
CA ALA A 69 6.62 2.68 8.28
C ALA A 69 7.40 1.55 8.96
N ALA A 70 6.77 0.80 9.87
CA ALA A 70 7.41 -0.35 10.53
C ALA A 70 7.80 -1.44 9.52
N TYR A 71 6.97 -1.69 8.50
CA TYR A 71 7.31 -2.60 7.41
C TYR A 71 8.57 -2.17 6.67
N ARG A 72 8.66 -0.89 6.28
CA ARG A 72 9.83 -0.34 5.60
C ARG A 72 11.11 -0.53 6.42
N ASP A 73 11.07 -0.17 7.70
CA ASP A 73 12.22 -0.28 8.58
C ASP A 73 12.66 -1.75 8.75
N GLN A 74 11.70 -2.66 8.96
CA GLN A 74 11.95 -4.10 9.07
C GLN A 74 12.52 -4.69 7.78
N PHE A 75 11.98 -4.32 6.61
CA PHE A 75 12.47 -4.79 5.33
C PHE A 75 13.90 -4.30 5.10
N LEU A 76 14.15 -2.99 5.23
CA LEU A 76 15.47 -2.41 4.98
C LEU A 76 16.52 -2.89 5.98
N ALA A 77 16.16 -3.24 7.22
CA ALA A 77 17.07 -3.83 8.18
C ALA A 77 17.61 -5.19 7.70
N ASN A 78 16.74 -6.04 7.14
CA ASN A 78 17.04 -7.45 6.83
C ASN A 78 17.31 -7.74 5.35
N ALA A 79 17.01 -6.79 4.46
CA ALA A 79 17.13 -6.99 3.02
C ALA A 79 18.59 -7.20 2.57
N GLY A 80 18.79 -8.22 1.74
CA GLY A 80 20.04 -8.46 1.02
C GLY A 80 20.15 -7.59 -0.23
N PRO A 81 21.34 -7.54 -0.87
CA PRO A 81 21.56 -6.73 -2.07
C PRO A 81 20.51 -6.99 -3.16
N ARG A 82 20.11 -5.93 -3.87
CA ARG A 82 19.09 -5.91 -4.95
C ARG A 82 17.66 -6.21 -4.52
N ASN A 83 17.40 -6.55 -3.26
CA ASN A 83 16.05 -6.75 -2.79
C ASN A 83 15.24 -5.45 -2.88
N SER A 84 14.02 -5.53 -3.36
CA SER A 84 13.12 -4.38 -3.44
C SER A 84 11.69 -4.74 -3.08
N SER A 85 10.98 -3.77 -2.51
CA SER A 85 9.56 -3.89 -2.22
C SER A 85 8.82 -2.65 -2.69
N TYR A 86 7.73 -2.87 -3.41
CA TYR A 86 6.82 -1.82 -3.89
C TYR A 86 5.43 -2.13 -3.37
N LEU A 87 4.79 -1.12 -2.79
CA LEU A 87 3.40 -1.17 -2.34
C LEU A 87 2.69 0.07 -2.91
N GLN A 88 1.57 -0.15 -3.61
CA GLN A 88 0.80 0.95 -4.18
C GLN A 88 -0.70 0.79 -3.92
N ALA A 89 -1.36 1.89 -3.59
CA ALA A 89 -2.81 2.04 -3.66
C ALA A 89 -3.16 3.19 -4.60
N LYS A 90 -4.16 3.00 -5.46
CA LYS A 90 -4.72 4.06 -6.32
C LYS A 90 -6.23 3.96 -6.39
N VAL A 91 -6.91 5.10 -6.51
CA VAL A 91 -8.32 5.13 -6.86
C VAL A 91 -8.42 4.65 -8.30
N ARG A 92 -9.11 3.53 -8.50
CA ARG A 92 -9.45 3.03 -9.82
C ARG A 92 -10.70 3.70 -10.37
N GLU A 93 -11.70 3.86 -9.51
CA GLU A 93 -12.99 4.43 -9.89
C GLU A 93 -13.74 4.98 -8.67
N GLN A 94 -14.59 5.99 -8.88
CA GLN A 94 -15.59 6.44 -7.90
C GLN A 94 -16.91 6.72 -8.62
N HIS A 95 -17.98 6.10 -8.16
CA HIS A 95 -19.33 6.30 -8.70
C HIS A 95 -20.38 5.86 -7.67
N ASP A 96 -21.57 6.46 -7.67
CA ASP A 96 -22.72 6.04 -6.85
C ASP A 96 -22.45 5.86 -5.34
N GLY A 97 -21.47 6.59 -4.79
CA GLY A 97 -21.03 6.45 -3.40
C GLY A 97 -20.08 5.27 -3.14
N LEU A 98 -19.63 4.58 -4.17
CA LEU A 98 -18.55 3.58 -4.13
C LEU A 98 -17.19 4.22 -4.43
N VAL A 99 -16.16 3.71 -3.76
CA VAL A 99 -14.76 4.01 -4.02
C VAL A 99 -14.04 2.70 -4.26
N ILE A 100 -13.62 2.48 -5.50
CA ILE A 100 -12.87 1.29 -5.90
C ILE A 100 -11.39 1.64 -5.86
N ILE A 101 -10.66 0.98 -4.97
CA ILE A 101 -9.21 1.14 -4.84
C ILE A 101 -8.53 -0.10 -5.39
N GLU A 102 -7.59 0.11 -6.30
CA GLU A 102 -6.68 -0.91 -6.77
C GLU A 102 -5.41 -0.90 -5.93
N LEU A 103 -5.02 -2.08 -5.46
CA LEU A 103 -3.81 -2.30 -4.69
C LEU A 103 -2.84 -3.12 -5.53
N SER A 104 -1.57 -2.74 -5.51
CA SER A 104 -0.50 -3.46 -6.19
C SER A 104 0.67 -3.68 -5.23
N SER A 105 1.32 -4.83 -5.34
CA SER A 105 2.60 -5.08 -4.69
C SER A 105 3.59 -5.71 -5.65
N TYR A 106 4.88 -5.51 -5.39
CA TYR A 106 5.96 -6.25 -6.04
C TYR A 106 7.06 -6.48 -5.02
N LEU A 107 7.42 -7.73 -4.80
CA LEU A 107 8.48 -8.13 -3.86
C LEU A 107 9.58 -8.86 -4.62
N ASP A 108 10.78 -8.29 -4.65
CA ASP A 108 11.98 -8.92 -5.17
C ASP A 108 12.95 -9.24 -4.02
N THR A 109 13.32 -10.52 -3.91
CA THR A 109 14.26 -11.02 -2.90
C THR A 109 15.52 -11.63 -3.52
N GLY A 110 15.87 -11.20 -4.75
CA GLY A 110 17.06 -11.68 -5.46
C GLY A 110 16.90 -13.04 -6.13
N GLY A 111 15.64 -13.46 -6.37
CA GLY A 111 15.31 -14.66 -7.13
C GLY A 111 15.42 -14.47 -8.64
N ALA A 112 14.84 -15.39 -9.42
CA ALA A 112 14.79 -15.26 -10.89
C ALA A 112 13.93 -14.07 -11.35
N HIS A 113 12.89 -13.73 -10.58
CA HIS A 113 12.00 -12.59 -10.77
C HIS A 113 11.37 -12.20 -9.43
N GLY A 114 10.81 -11.00 -9.34
CA GLY A 114 9.98 -10.62 -8.20
C GLY A 114 8.57 -11.21 -8.27
N ASN A 115 7.83 -11.05 -7.18
CA ASN A 115 6.50 -11.59 -6.97
C ASN A 115 5.48 -10.45 -6.99
N PRO A 116 4.70 -10.29 -8.08
CA PRO A 116 3.65 -9.29 -8.15
C PRO A 116 2.40 -9.74 -7.38
N GLY A 117 1.75 -8.79 -6.72
CA GLY A 117 0.43 -8.96 -6.11
C GLY A 117 -0.54 -7.89 -6.58
N ARG A 118 -1.83 -8.24 -6.67
CA ARG A 118 -2.90 -7.28 -6.98
C ARG A 118 -4.14 -7.57 -6.15
N GLY A 119 -4.83 -6.51 -5.76
CA GLY A 119 -6.06 -6.60 -4.99
C GLY A 119 -6.97 -5.42 -5.22
N PHE A 120 -8.20 -5.53 -4.74
CA PHE A 120 -9.18 -4.45 -4.78
C PHE A 120 -9.82 -4.25 -3.41
N ILE A 121 -10.18 -3.00 -3.12
CA ILE A 121 -11.10 -2.61 -2.05
C ILE A 121 -12.30 -1.97 -2.72
N ASN A 122 -13.49 -2.48 -2.43
CA ASN A 122 -14.76 -1.88 -2.87
C ASN A 122 -15.42 -1.22 -1.67
N TYR A 123 -15.17 0.06 -1.46
CA TYR A 123 -15.66 0.75 -0.28
C TYR A 123 -16.98 1.48 -0.55
N SER A 124 -18.00 1.22 0.26
CA SER A 124 -19.28 1.91 0.22
C SER A 124 -19.31 3.05 1.24
N ARG A 125 -19.29 4.29 0.76
CA ARG A 125 -19.37 5.52 1.60
C ARG A 125 -20.68 5.62 2.37
N GLN A 126 -21.76 5.06 1.83
CA GLN A 126 -23.07 5.08 2.50
C GLN A 126 -23.14 4.15 3.72
N GLN A 127 -22.33 3.08 3.70
CA GLN A 127 -22.36 2.03 4.71
C GLN A 127 -21.07 1.99 5.54
N HIS A 128 -20.12 2.86 5.20
CA HIS A 128 -18.77 2.91 5.76
C HIS A 128 -18.08 1.54 5.86
N LYS A 129 -18.17 0.74 4.79
CA LYS A 129 -17.70 -0.65 4.77
C LYS A 129 -17.05 -1.06 3.45
N VAL A 130 -16.19 -2.07 3.52
CA VAL A 130 -15.72 -2.87 2.38
C VAL A 130 -16.73 -3.97 2.07
#